data_AF-A0A8J5MSP1-F1
#
_entry.id   AF-A0A8J5MSP1-F1
#
_cell.length_a   1.000
_cell.length_b   1.000
_cell.length_c   1.000
_cell.angle_alpha   90.00
_cell.angle_beta   90.00
_cell.angle_gamma   90.00
#
_symmetry.space_group_name_H-M   'P 1'
#
loop_
_entity.id
_entity.type
_entity.pdbx_description
1 polymer ?
#
loop_
_entity_poly.entity_id
_entity_poly.type
_entity_poly.pdbx_seq_one_letter_code
_entity_poly.pdbx_strand_id
1 'polypeptide(L)'
;MLLRTIGQALNFTFKVLPTDSWEEVTRLVMERVSFMATVYHIVLPQRRLLYDYTYPYELGSTDFTMATPSLTPKWQSLYDPLAGEVWASVLGVLLLVPLLLFIITRPKHGEEFDKKISSGEAAHIVVGTLLDQSVNKQHIVSSSSRVLVAA
;
A
#
# COMPACT_ATOMS: atom_id res chain seq x y z
N MET A 1 -3.27 20.81 -35.82
CA MET A 1 -2.78 20.02 -36.98
C MET A 1 -3.92 19.40 -37.77
N LEU A 2 -4.88 18.72 -37.11
CA LEU A 2 -6.01 18.05 -37.77
C LEU A 2 -6.75 18.90 -38.83
N LEU A 3 -7.21 20.11 -38.48
CA LEU A 3 -7.93 20.97 -39.42
C LEU A 3 -7.13 21.31 -40.69
N ARG A 4 -5.81 21.48 -40.56
CA ARG A 4 -4.93 21.76 -41.70
C ARG A 4 -4.87 20.57 -42.66
N THR A 5 -4.77 19.36 -42.11
CA THR A 5 -4.80 18.11 -42.89
C THR A 5 -6.14 17.92 -43.60
N ILE A 6 -7.26 18.19 -42.92
CA ILE A 6 -8.60 18.12 -43.52
C ILE A 6 -8.73 19.15 -44.67
N GLY A 7 -8.27 20.39 -44.46
CA GLY A 7 -8.27 21.43 -45.49
C GLY A 7 -7.46 21.05 -46.73
N GLN A 8 -6.30 20.39 -46.55
CA GLN A 8 -5.49 19.88 -47.66
C GLN A 8 -6.16 18.72 -48.39
N ALA A 9 -6.74 17.77 -47.65
CA ALA A 9 -7.40 16.60 -48.22
C ALA A 9 -8.68 16.94 -48.99
N LEU A 10 -9.45 17.92 -48.50
CA LEU A 10 -10.72 18.36 -49.09
C LEU A 10 -10.58 19.63 -49.95
N ASN A 11 -9.36 20.12 -50.16
CA ASN A 11 -9.03 21.29 -50.97
C ASN A 11 -9.82 22.57 -50.60
N PHE A 12 -9.79 22.96 -49.32
CA PHE A 12 -10.36 24.23 -48.86
C PHE A 12 -9.41 25.01 -47.95
N THR A 13 -9.62 26.33 -47.92
CA THR A 13 -8.95 27.25 -47.01
C THR A 13 -9.88 27.64 -45.86
N PHE A 14 -9.32 27.96 -44.69
CA PHE A 14 -10.10 28.35 -43.52
C PHE A 14 -9.49 29.57 -42.83
N LYS A 15 -10.35 30.33 -42.14
CA LYS A 15 -9.97 31.40 -41.23
C LYS A 15 -10.44 31.01 -39.83
N VAL A 16 -9.51 30.98 -38.87
CA VAL A 16 -9.84 30.70 -37.47
C VAL A 16 -10.38 31.98 -36.84
N LEU A 17 -11.55 31.89 -36.21
CA LEU A 17 -12.13 32.97 -35.42
C LEU A 17 -11.58 32.88 -33.99
N PRO A 18 -11.09 33.98 -33.40
CA PRO A 18 -10.75 33.99 -31.98
C PRO A 18 -12.02 33.83 -31.14
N THR A 19 -11.94 33.05 -30.07
CA THR A 19 -13.04 32.78 -29.15
C THR A 19 -12.52 32.71 -27.73
N ASP A 20 -13.25 33.27 -26.77
CA ASP A 20 -12.85 33.34 -25.36
C ASP A 20 -13.45 32.21 -24.51
N SER A 21 -14.54 31.58 -24.98
CA SER A 21 -15.25 30.55 -24.21
C SER A 21 -15.86 29.44 -25.07
N TRP A 22 -16.09 28.27 -24.45
CA TRP A 22 -16.76 27.14 -25.07
C TRP A 22 -18.21 27.42 -25.44
N GLU A 23 -18.88 28.27 -24.67
CA GLU A 23 -20.23 28.73 -24.95
C GLU A 23 -20.26 29.58 -26.23
N GLU A 24 -19.32 30.51 -26.36
CA GLU A 24 -19.17 31.33 -27.56
C GLU A 24 -18.92 30.48 -28.80
N VAL A 25 -18.04 29.47 -28.72
CA VAL A 25 -17.79 28.54 -29.83
C VAL A 25 -19.10 27.87 -30.28
N THR A 26 -19.89 27.38 -29.32
CA THR A 26 -21.17 26.72 -29.61
C THR A 26 -22.15 27.70 -30.26
N ARG A 27 -22.25 28.91 -29.72
CA ARG A 27 -23.11 29.98 -30.23
C ARG A 27 -22.77 30.35 -31.67
N LEU A 28 -21.48 30.53 -32.00
CA LEU A 28 -21.05 30.88 -33.35
C LEU A 28 -21.40 29.81 -34.40
N VAL A 29 -21.40 28.53 -34.02
CA VAL A 29 -21.84 27.44 -34.90
C VAL A 29 -23.36 27.44 -35.08
N MET A 30 -24.12 27.62 -33.99
CA MET A 30 -25.60 27.66 -34.06
C MET A 30 -26.12 28.86 -34.85
N GLU A 31 -25.49 30.02 -34.69
CA GLU A 31 -25.80 31.26 -35.44
C GLU A 31 -25.27 31.25 -36.88
N ARG A 32 -24.58 30.18 -37.29
CA ARG A 32 -23.97 30.02 -38.63
C ARG A 32 -22.93 31.09 -38.98
N VAL A 33 -22.32 31.71 -37.96
CA VAL A 33 -21.17 32.61 -38.13
C VAL A 33 -19.90 31.79 -38.37
N SER A 34 -19.80 30.63 -37.73
CA SER A 34 -18.79 29.61 -38.03
C SER A 34 -19.43 28.39 -38.69
N PHE A 35 -18.76 27.82 -39.68
CA PHE A 35 -19.22 26.59 -40.35
C PHE A 35 -18.98 25.34 -39.51
N MET A 36 -17.92 25.30 -38.70
CA MET A 36 -17.56 24.16 -37.88
C MET A 36 -16.72 24.58 -36.66
N ALA A 37 -16.84 23.81 -35.57
CA ALA A 37 -15.95 23.90 -34.42
C ALA A 37 -14.91 22.78 -34.48
N THR A 38 -13.63 23.09 -34.24
CA THR A 38 -12.52 22.12 -34.27
C THR A 38 -11.90 21.83 -32.91
N VAL A 39 -12.58 22.29 -31.88
CA VAL A 39 -12.19 22.10 -30.49
C VAL A 39 -12.80 20.81 -29.94
N TYR A 40 -12.28 20.33 -28.81
CA TYR A 40 -12.81 19.13 -28.17
C TYR A 40 -14.29 19.30 -27.79
N HIS A 41 -15.14 18.42 -28.31
CA HIS A 41 -16.56 18.41 -28.00
C HIS A 41 -16.99 17.02 -27.59
N ILE A 42 -17.67 16.96 -26.45
CA ILE A 42 -18.32 15.75 -25.97
C ILE A 42 -19.61 15.58 -26.75
N VAL A 43 -19.80 14.40 -27.34
CA VAL A 43 -21.03 14.05 -28.06
C VAL A 43 -22.13 13.84 -27.03
N LEU A 44 -23.00 14.85 -26.87
CA LEU A 44 -24.13 14.81 -25.96
C LEU A 44 -25.41 14.61 -26.79
N PRO A 45 -26.20 13.54 -26.55
CA PRO A 45 -27.43 13.29 -27.32
C PRO A 45 -28.40 14.47 -27.32
N GLN A 46 -28.50 15.21 -26.21
CA GLN A 46 -29.39 16.37 -26.11
C GLN A 46 -28.98 17.52 -27.04
N ARG A 47 -27.68 17.65 -27.37
CA ARG A 47 -27.15 18.73 -28.21
C ARG A 47 -27.25 18.47 -29.70
N ARG A 48 -27.58 17.24 -30.11
CA ARG A 48 -27.82 16.88 -31.52
C ARG A 48 -28.96 17.66 -32.17
N LEU A 49 -29.86 18.23 -31.37
CA LEU A 49 -30.96 19.07 -31.88
C LEU A 49 -30.49 20.47 -32.33
N LEU A 50 -29.29 20.89 -31.91
CA LEU A 50 -28.76 22.24 -32.15
C LEU A 50 -27.74 22.27 -33.29
N TYR A 51 -26.94 21.21 -33.41
CA TYR A 51 -25.90 21.06 -34.42
C TYR A 51 -25.50 19.59 -34.57
N ASP A 52 -24.94 19.26 -35.72
CA ASP A 52 -24.46 17.92 -36.04
C ASP A 52 -23.02 17.69 -35.60
N TYR A 53 -22.71 16.44 -35.27
CA TYR A 53 -21.36 15.99 -34.96
C TYR A 53 -20.79 15.17 -36.12
N THR A 54 -19.47 15.24 -36.29
CA THR A 54 -18.74 14.27 -37.13
C THR A 54 -18.56 12.94 -36.39
N TYR A 55 -17.86 11.99 -37.00
CA TYR A 55 -17.49 10.74 -36.32
C TYR A 55 -16.53 11.00 -35.16
N PRO A 56 -16.72 10.36 -33.99
CA PRO A 56 -15.78 10.45 -32.90
C PRO A 56 -14.47 9.78 -33.32
N TYR A 57 -13.37 10.55 -33.30
CA TYR A 57 -12.03 10.07 -33.61
C TYR A 57 -11.16 9.88 -32.35
N GLU A 58 -11.63 10.37 -31.21
CA GLU A 58 -11.00 10.19 -29.90
C GLU A 58 -12.04 9.77 -28.85
N LEU A 59 -11.62 8.89 -27.93
CA LEU A 59 -12.41 8.46 -26.79
C LEU A 59 -11.94 9.22 -25.55
N GLY A 60 -12.81 10.05 -24.98
CA GLY A 60 -12.57 10.70 -23.70
C GLY A 60 -13.13 9.88 -22.56
N SER A 61 -12.35 9.69 -21.49
CA SER A 61 -12.82 9.24 -20.18
C SER A 61 -12.87 10.41 -19.21
N THR A 62 -13.78 10.34 -18.24
CA THR A 62 -13.78 11.23 -17.08
C THR A 62 -13.26 10.42 -15.91
N ASP A 63 -12.15 10.87 -15.33
CA ASP A 63 -11.52 10.21 -14.21
C ASP A 63 -11.40 11.17 -13.02
N PHE A 64 -11.34 10.60 -11.81
CA PHE A 64 -11.09 11.37 -10.59
C PHE A 64 -9.60 11.41 -10.32
N THR A 65 -9.07 12.62 -10.12
CA THR A 65 -7.69 12.81 -9.69
C THR A 65 -7.66 13.23 -8.22
N MET A 66 -6.86 12.54 -7.41
CA MET A 66 -6.61 12.87 -6.01
C MET A 66 -5.13 13.18 -5.80
N ALA A 67 -4.81 13.95 -4.77
CA ALA A 67 -3.42 14.15 -4.35
C ALA A 67 -2.76 12.79 -4.07
N THR A 68 -1.52 12.61 -4.54
CA THR A 68 -0.72 11.42 -4.27
C THR A 68 -0.63 11.18 -2.76
N PRO A 69 -0.98 9.99 -2.24
CA PRO A 69 -0.91 9.74 -0.80
C PRO A 69 0.54 9.83 -0.32
N SER A 70 0.74 10.32 0.91
CA SER A 70 2.04 10.22 1.55
C SER A 70 2.36 8.75 1.86
N LEU A 71 3.61 8.36 1.60
CA LEU A 71 4.07 7.00 1.89
C LEU A 71 4.32 6.89 3.40
N THR A 72 3.75 5.86 4.03
CA THR A 72 4.16 5.48 5.38
C THR A 72 5.61 4.99 5.34
N PRO A 73 6.41 5.21 6.42
CA PRO A 73 7.78 4.74 6.46
C PRO A 73 7.81 3.21 6.40
N LYS A 74 8.65 2.64 5.53
CA LYS A 74 8.74 1.18 5.28
C LYS A 74 8.98 0.32 6.53
N TRP A 75 9.62 0.88 7.56
CA TRP A 75 9.83 0.19 8.84
C TRP A 75 8.52 -0.08 9.58
N GLN A 76 7.51 0.76 9.40
CA GLN A 76 6.20 0.56 10.03
C GLN A 76 5.58 -0.76 9.55
N SER A 77 5.83 -1.17 8.29
CA SER A 77 5.37 -2.46 7.75
C SER A 77 5.87 -3.70 8.52
N LEU A 78 6.92 -3.58 9.34
CA LEU A 78 7.39 -4.67 10.19
C LEU A 78 6.57 -4.81 11.48
N TYR A 79 6.01 -3.72 11.99
CA TYR A 79 5.21 -3.67 13.22
C TYR A 79 3.71 -3.78 12.97
N ASP A 80 3.22 -3.12 11.91
CA ASP A 80 1.82 -3.02 11.50
C ASP A 80 1.07 -4.36 11.28
N PRO A 81 1.69 -5.48 10.82
CA PRO A 81 0.93 -6.71 10.60
C PRO A 81 0.42 -7.37 11.90
N LEU A 82 0.95 -6.98 13.06
CA LEU A 82 0.61 -7.56 14.36
C LEU A 82 0.01 -6.49 15.27
N ALA A 83 -1.13 -6.81 15.89
CA ALA A 83 -1.75 -5.92 16.87
C ALA A 83 -0.82 -5.69 18.07
N GLY A 84 -0.91 -4.51 18.70
CA GLY A 84 -0.11 -4.17 19.88
C GLY A 84 -0.27 -5.17 21.04
N GLU A 85 -1.45 -5.78 21.15
CA GLU A 85 -1.74 -6.85 22.12
C GLU A 85 -0.86 -8.09 21.92
N VAL A 86 -0.56 -8.44 20.66
CA VAL A 86 0.31 -9.57 20.33
C VAL A 86 1.74 -9.28 20.73
N TRP A 87 2.25 -8.07 20.42
CA TRP A 87 3.57 -7.63 20.85
C TRP A 87 3.71 -7.61 22.38
N ALA A 88 2.68 -7.14 23.10
CA ALA A 88 2.64 -7.17 24.56
C ALA A 88 2.65 -8.61 25.11
N SER A 89 1.93 -9.53 24.45
CA SER A 89 1.91 -10.95 24.82
C SER A 89 3.27 -11.62 24.59
N VAL A 90 3.93 -11.34 23.46
CA VAL A 90 5.29 -11.81 23.16
C VAL A 90 6.29 -11.31 24.21
N LEU A 91 6.21 -10.03 24.60
CA LEU A 91 7.04 -9.47 25.67
C LEU A 91 6.75 -10.14 27.03
N GLY A 92 5.49 -10.44 27.32
CA GLY A 92 5.09 -11.20 28.50
C GLY A 92 5.73 -12.59 28.56
N VAL A 93 5.67 -13.34 27.46
CA VAL A 93 6.29 -14.67 27.32
C VAL A 93 7.81 -14.58 27.48
N LEU A 94 8.44 -13.59 26.85
CA LEU A 94 9.88 -13.31 26.93
C LEU A 94 10.37 -13.06 28.37
N LEU A 95 9.51 -12.55 29.27
CA LEU A 95 9.85 -12.34 30.67
C LEU A 95 9.48 -13.53 31.56
N LEU A 96 8.31 -14.13 31.32
CA LEU A 96 7.73 -15.17 32.15
C LEU A 96 8.47 -16.51 32.01
N VAL A 97 8.82 -16.92 30.79
CA VAL A 97 9.47 -18.21 30.53
C VAL A 97 10.89 -18.28 31.12
N PRO A 98 11.78 -17.28 30.94
CA PRO A 98 13.09 -17.28 31.61
C PRO A 98 12.98 -17.24 33.13
N LEU A 99 11.98 -16.53 33.67
CA LEU A 99 11.73 -16.47 35.11
C LEU A 99 11.30 -17.84 35.67
N LEU A 100 10.41 -18.54 34.98
CA LEU A 100 10.01 -19.91 35.34
C LEU A 100 11.20 -20.88 35.25
N LEU A 101 11.99 -20.81 34.17
CA LEU A 101 13.21 -21.61 34.04
C LEU A 101 14.16 -21.36 35.20
N PHE A 102 14.42 -20.10 35.54
CA PHE A 102 15.29 -19.73 36.65
C PHE A 102 14.79 -20.28 38.00
N ILE A 103 13.48 -20.23 38.27
CA ILE A 103 12.88 -20.77 39.50
C ILE A 103 13.00 -22.29 39.56
N ILE A 104 12.70 -22.99 38.46
CA ILE A 104 12.71 -24.46 38.39
C ILE A 104 14.15 -24.99 38.49
N THR A 105 15.14 -24.26 37.97
CA THR A 105 16.55 -24.65 38.03
C THR A 105 17.25 -24.22 39.33
N ARG A 106 16.54 -23.61 40.29
CA ARG A 106 17.11 -23.37 41.61
C ARG A 106 17.27 -24.71 42.36
N PRO A 107 18.46 -25.01 42.91
CA PRO A 107 18.67 -26.25 43.63
C PRO A 107 17.78 -26.30 44.87
N LYS A 108 17.02 -27.38 45.04
CA LYS A 108 16.45 -27.74 46.34
C LYS A 108 17.62 -28.11 47.26
N HIS A 109 17.58 -27.60 48.50
CA HIS A 109 18.60 -27.82 49.50
C HIS A 109 18.80 -29.33 49.74
N GLY A 110 19.86 -29.92 49.17
CA GLY A 110 20.22 -31.33 49.41
C GLY A 110 20.73 -32.15 48.21
N GLU A 111 20.67 -31.70 46.96
CA GLU A 111 21.17 -32.48 45.81
C GLU A 111 22.47 -31.89 45.22
N GLU A 112 23.49 -32.75 45.15
CA GLU A 112 24.83 -32.49 44.59
C GLU A 112 24.77 -32.46 43.05
N PHE A 113 25.43 -31.45 42.46
CA PHE A 113 25.73 -31.30 41.03
C PHE A 113 24.54 -31.29 40.05
N ASP A 114 23.85 -30.16 39.96
CA ASP A 114 23.21 -29.80 38.69
C ASP A 114 23.63 -28.39 38.27
N LYS A 115 24.12 -28.24 37.03
CA LYS A 115 24.69 -27.00 36.51
C LYS A 115 23.65 -25.88 36.60
N LYS A 116 23.94 -24.87 37.41
CA LYS A 116 23.11 -23.67 37.58
C LYS A 116 22.98 -22.94 36.24
N ILE A 117 21.78 -22.89 35.67
CA ILE A 117 21.51 -22.02 34.52
C ILE A 117 21.51 -20.57 35.01
N SER A 118 22.38 -19.75 34.45
CA SER A 118 22.42 -18.31 34.76
C SER A 118 21.18 -17.61 34.19
N SER A 119 20.71 -16.54 34.82
CA SER A 119 19.53 -15.79 34.33
C SER A 119 19.71 -15.26 32.90
N GLY A 120 20.94 -14.88 32.54
CA GLY A 120 21.28 -14.48 31.16
C GLY A 120 21.26 -15.63 30.16
N GLU A 121 21.62 -16.84 30.60
CA GLU A 121 21.58 -18.04 29.75
C GLU A 121 20.12 -18.48 29.51
N ALA A 122 19.26 -18.43 30.53
CA ALA A 122 17.84 -18.71 30.37
C ALA A 122 17.15 -17.74 29.40
N ALA A 123 17.47 -16.45 29.49
CA ALA A 123 16.96 -15.44 28.55
C ALA A 123 17.47 -15.67 27.12
N HIS A 124 18.74 -16.03 26.96
CA HIS A 124 19.33 -16.36 25.65
C HIS A 124 18.68 -17.59 25.02
N ILE A 125 18.35 -18.61 25.82
CA ILE A 125 17.63 -19.81 25.33
C ILE A 125 16.26 -19.40 24.78
N VAL A 126 15.47 -18.62 25.52
CA VAL A 126 14.10 -18.23 25.12
C VAL A 126 14.09 -17.28 23.91
N VAL A 127 14.99 -16.30 23.88
CA VAL A 127 15.14 -15.40 22.72
C VAL A 127 15.65 -16.17 21.50
N GLY A 128 16.61 -17.06 21.69
CA GLY A 128 17.15 -17.91 20.63
C GLY A 128 16.07 -18.81 20.03
N THR A 129 15.22 -19.42 20.84
CA THR A 129 14.09 -20.24 20.33
C THR A 129 13.05 -19.41 19.60
N LEU A 130 12.74 -18.18 20.03
CA LEU A 130 11.78 -17.30 19.35
C LEU A 130 12.30 -16.77 18.01
N LEU A 131 13.61 -16.59 17.90
CA LEU A 131 14.28 -16.16 16.67
C LEU A 131 14.74 -17.34 15.79
N ASP A 132 14.32 -18.56 16.12
CA ASP A 132 14.74 -19.81 15.46
C ASP A 132 16.27 -19.96 15.31
N GLN A 133 17.00 -19.43 16.29
CA GLN A 133 18.45 -19.57 16.36
C GLN A 133 18.80 -20.90 17.03
N SER A 134 19.83 -21.59 16.50
CA SER A 134 20.30 -22.86 17.07
C SER A 134 20.89 -22.64 18.47
N VAL A 135 20.10 -22.90 19.50
CA VAL A 135 20.54 -22.83 20.90
C VAL A 135 21.34 -24.09 21.25
N ASN A 136 22.54 -23.92 21.82
CA ASN A 136 23.40 -25.03 22.21
C ASN A 136 22.72 -25.87 23.33
N LYS A 137 22.25 -27.08 22.98
CA LYS A 137 21.42 -27.97 23.81
C LYS A 137 22.12 -28.55 25.05
N GLN A 138 23.40 -28.23 25.27
CA GLN A 138 24.22 -28.81 26.34
C GLN A 138 23.81 -28.38 27.78
N HIS A 139 22.89 -27.44 27.93
CA HIS A 139 22.56 -26.82 29.23
C HIS A 139 21.21 -27.25 29.85
N ILE A 140 20.39 -28.07 29.17
CA ILE A 140 19.04 -28.46 29.67
C ILE A 140 19.05 -29.89 30.24
N VAL A 141 19.33 -30.00 31.54
CA VAL A 141 19.55 -31.28 32.22
C VAL A 141 18.26 -31.88 32.83
N SER A 142 17.34 -31.04 33.34
CA SER A 142 16.13 -31.50 34.04
C SER A 142 14.97 -31.87 33.10
N SER A 143 14.21 -32.93 33.44
CA SER A 143 13.01 -33.36 32.70
C SER A 143 11.96 -32.25 32.60
N SER A 144 11.75 -31.50 33.69
CA SER A 144 10.77 -30.41 33.74
C SER A 144 11.14 -29.21 32.87
N SER A 145 12.43 -28.88 32.74
CA SER A 145 12.88 -27.79 31.88
C SER A 145 12.86 -28.16 30.39
N ARG A 146 13.02 -29.44 30.06
CA ARG A 146 12.83 -29.95 28.67
C ARG A 146 11.38 -29.84 28.23
N VAL A 147 10.43 -30.17 29.10
CA VAL A 147 9.00 -30.01 28.79
C VAL A 147 8.64 -28.54 28.57
N LEU A 148 9.18 -27.63 29.37
CA LEU A 148 8.90 -26.19 29.25
C LEU A 148 9.53 -25.54 28.01
N VAL A 149 10.61 -26.09 27.47
CA VAL A 149 11.26 -25.60 26.24
C VAL A 149 10.67 -26.26 24.98
N ALA A 150 10.03 -27.43 25.12
CA ALA A 150 9.39 -28.15 24.01
C ALA A 150 7.90 -27.82 23.82
N ALA A 151 7.28 -27.16 24.80
CA ALA A 151 5.89 -26.67 24.75
C ALA A 151 5.81 -25.27 24.13
#